data_AF-A0A7J5Q3K7-F1
#
_entry.id   AF-A0A7J5Q3K7-F1
#
_cell.length_a   1.000
_cell.length_b   1.000
_cell.length_c   1.000
_cell.angle_alpha   90.00
_cell.angle_beta   90.00
_cell.angle_gamma   90.00
#
_symmetry.space_group_name_H-M   'P 1'
#
loop_
_entity.id
_entity.type
_entity.pdbx_description
1 polymer ?
#
loop_
_entity_poly.entity_id
_entity_poly.type
_entity_poly.pdbx_seq_one_letter_code
_entity_poly.pdbx_strand_id
1 'polypeptide(L)' 'MNLPKVKMLQVSKCLIGLAVMMLQSCDVADNLRDMLCGNWESVEGKPDVLIYKEGEAYKVTVFRRSGLRRKL' A
#
# COMPACT_ATOMS: atom_id res chain seq x y z
N MET A 1 -37.83 25.94 -11.88
CA MET A 1 -37.73 24.82 -12.84
C MET A 1 -38.27 23.56 -12.19
N ASN A 2 -39.47 23.09 -12.57
CA ASN A 2 -40.02 21.84 -12.04
C ASN A 2 -39.52 20.67 -12.90
N LEU A 3 -38.54 19.93 -12.39
CA LEU A 3 -38.03 18.76 -13.08
C LEU A 3 -39.02 17.61 -12.89
N PRO A 4 -39.56 16.99 -13.96
CA PRO A 4 -40.50 15.89 -13.83
C PRO A 4 -39.86 14.73 -13.07
N LYS A 5 -40.64 14.06 -12.20
CA LYS A 5 -40.17 12.96 -11.30
C LYS A 5 -39.31 11.92 -12.01
N VAL A 6 -39.63 11.59 -13.26
CA VAL A 6 -38.88 10.63 -14.09
C VAL A 6 -37.46 11.13 -14.41
N LYS A 7 -37.29 12.42 -14.74
CA LYS A 7 -35.96 13.01 -14.95
C LYS A 7 -35.16 13.08 -13.65
N MET A 8 -35.83 13.33 -12.52
CA MET A 8 -35.17 13.33 -11.21
C MET A 8 -34.64 11.94 -10.82
N LEU A 9 -35.41 10.88 -11.11
CA LEU A 9 -34.98 9.49 -10.94
C LEU A 9 -33.80 9.13 -11.85
N GLN A 10 -33.80 9.60 -13.09
CA GLN A 10 -32.70 9.36 -14.02
C GLN A 10 -31.41 10.06 -13.59
N VAL A 11 -31.49 11.31 -13.12
CA VAL A 11 -30.36 12.05 -12.56
C VAL A 11 -29.82 11.35 -11.30
N SER A 12 -30.70 10.86 -10.42
CA SER A 12 -30.30 10.09 -9.24
C SER A 12 -29.50 8.84 -9.59
N LYS A 13 -29.93 8.06 -10.59
CA LYS A 13 -29.17 6.88 -11.06
C LYS A 13 -27.76 7.24 -11.54
N CYS A 14 -27.63 8.34 -12.30
CA CYS A 14 -26.32 8.79 -12.77
C CYS A 14 -25.41 9.22 -11.60
N LEU A 15 -25.95 9.93 -10.61
CA LEU A 15 -25.20 10.37 -9.43
C LEU A 15 -24.73 9.19 -8.56
N ILE A 16 -25.58 8.17 -8.38
CA ILE A 16 -25.21 6.94 -7.67
C ILE A 16 -24.10 6.20 -8.43
N GLY A 17 -24.23 6.06 -9.75
CA GLY A 17 -23.19 5.43 -10.58
C GLY A 17 -21.84 6.15 -10.50
N LEU A 18 -21.85 7.49 -10.53
CA LEU A 18 -20.66 8.31 -10.33
C LEU A 18 -20.03 8.14 -8.94
N ALA A 19 -20.86 8.12 -7.90
CA ALA A 19 -20.38 7.91 -6.53
C ALA A 19 -19.72 6.53 -6.35
N VAL A 20 -20.31 5.49 -6.93
CA VAL A 20 -19.73 4.12 -6.91
C VAL A 20 -18.39 4.08 -7.64
N MET A 21 -18.28 4.68 -8.83
CA MET A 21 -17.01 4.75 -9.56
C MET A 21 -15.91 5.47 -8.77
N MET A 22 -16.24 6.58 -8.11
CA MET A 22 -15.29 7.31 -7.27
C MET A 22 -14.84 6.47 -6.07
N LEU A 23 -15.76 5.78 -5.39
CA LEU A 23 -15.43 4.92 -4.24
C LEU A 23 -14.59 3.70 -4.63
N GLN A 24 -14.83 3.11 -5.81
CA GLN A 24 -14.04 1.98 -6.32
C GLN A 24 -12.65 2.38 -6.83
N SER A 25 -12.45 3.65 -7.22
CA SER A 25 -11.15 4.14 -7.70
C SER A 25 -10.09 4.32 -6.60
N CYS A 26 -10.47 4.30 -5.32
CA CYS A 26 -9.52 4.44 -4.21
C CYS A 26 -8.81 3.13 -3.82
N ASP A 27 -9.20 1.99 -4.38
CA ASP A 27 -8.73 0.66 -3.94
C ASP A 27 -7.55 0.11 -4.76
N VAL A 28 -6.96 0.94 -5.63
CA VAL A 28 -5.80 0.54 -6.46
C VAL A 28 -4.58 1.38 -6.10
N ALA A 29 -4.28 1.44 -4.81
CA ALA A 29 -2.89 1.71 -4.43
C ALA A 29 -2.14 0.40 -4.68
N ASP A 30 -1.55 0.25 -5.86
CA ASP A 30 -0.58 -0.81 -6.11
C ASP A 30 0.39 -0.83 -4.92
N ASN A 31 0.41 -1.94 -4.19
CA ASN A 31 1.19 -2.09 -2.97
C ASN A 31 2.68 -2.21 -3.35
N LEU A 32 3.28 -1.09 -3.78
CA LEU A 32 4.70 -0.96 -4.12
C LEU A 32 5.63 -1.42 -2.99
N ARG A 33 5.11 -1.55 -1.77
CA ARG A 33 5.81 -2.13 -0.62
C ARG A 33 6.18 -3.60 -0.83
N ASP A 34 5.43 -4.35 -1.63
CA ASP A 34 5.78 -5.73 -1.96
C ASP A 34 7.10 -5.80 -2.74
N MET A 35 7.42 -4.75 -3.51
CA MET A 35 8.72 -4.61 -4.19
C MET A 35 9.89 -4.43 -3.23
N LEU A 36 9.63 -4.02 -1.98
CA LEU A 36 10.68 -3.87 -0.96
C LEU A 36 11.02 -5.18 -0.25
N CYS A 37 10.24 -6.25 -0.43
CA CYS A 37 10.51 -7.53 0.20
C CYS A 37 11.77 -8.19 -0.38
N GLY A 38 12.59 -8.76 0.50
CA GLY A 38 13.85 -9.41 0.12
C GLY A 38 15.00 -9.10 1.08
N ASN A 39 16.16 -9.65 0.73
CA ASN A 39 17.43 -9.36 1.39
C ASN A 39 18.04 -8.11 0.78
N TRP A 40 18.40 -7.14 1.62
CA TRP A 40 19.08 -5.92 1.25
C TRP A 40 20.48 -5.92 1.87
N GLU A 41 21.49 -5.92 1.01
CA GLU A 41 22.89 -5.81 1.40
C GLU A 41 23.31 -4.34 1.43
N SER A 42 24.04 -3.95 2.46
CA SER A 42 24.49 -2.57 2.60
C SER A 42 25.68 -2.23 1.69
N VAL A 43 25.65 -1.03 1.10
CA VAL A 43 26.75 -0.52 0.24
C VAL A 43 27.83 0.27 1.00
N GLU A 44 27.55 0.80 2.20
CA GLU A 44 28.45 1.75 2.93
C GLU A 44 28.50 1.48 4.45
N GLY A 45 28.74 0.23 4.86
CA GLY A 45 28.95 -0.09 6.28
C GLY A 45 27.73 0.15 7.18
N LYS A 46 26.52 0.23 6.61
CA LYS A 46 25.26 0.17 7.35
C LYS A 46 24.91 -1.31 7.59
N PRO A 47 24.03 -1.62 8.57
CA PRO A 47 23.55 -2.99 8.76
C PRO A 47 22.74 -3.49 7.55
N ASP A 48 22.83 -4.80 7.28
CA ASP A 48 21.98 -5.47 6.30
C ASP A 48 20.53 -5.56 6.81
N VAL A 49 19.58 -5.65 5.89
CA VAL A 49 18.15 -5.65 6.21
C VAL A 49 17.44 -6.80 5.50
N LEU A 50 16.55 -7.49 6.21
CA LEU A 50 15.58 -8.42 5.62
C LEU A 50 14.19 -7.83 5.80
N ILE A 51 13.46 -7.70 4.70
CA ILE A 51 12.06 -7.27 4.68
C ILE A 51 11.21 -8.42 4.16
N TYR A 52 10.15 -8.77 4.88
CA TYR A 52 9.17 -9.75 4.42
C TYR A 52 7.76 -9.38 4.88
N LYS A 53 6.77 -9.87 4.14
CA LYS A 53 5.36 -9.69 4.43
C LYS A 53 4.84 -10.84 5.29
N GLU A 54 4.14 -10.51 6.37
CA GLU A 54 3.44 -11.45 7.22
C GLU A 54 1.98 -10.98 7.36
N GLY A 55 1.09 -11.56 6.55
CA GLY A 55 -0.28 -11.06 6.40
C GLY A 55 -0.32 -9.65 5.79
N GLU A 56 -0.99 -8.72 6.45
CA GLU A 56 -1.08 -7.31 6.05
C GLU A 56 0.08 -6.45 6.59
N ALA A 57 0.95 -7.02 7.43
CA ALA A 57 2.07 -6.31 8.03
C ALA A 57 3.39 -6.65 7.31
N TYR A 58 4.32 -5.70 7.36
CA TYR A 58 5.70 -5.92 6.90
C TYR A 58 6.61 -5.98 8.12
N LYS A 59 7.41 -7.04 8.19
CA LYS A 59 8.45 -7.20 9.21
C LYS A 59 9.79 -6.81 8.63
N VAL A 60 10.52 -5.98 9.37
CA VAL A 60 11.86 -5.50 9.02
C VAL A 60 12.84 -5.97 10.08
N THR A 61 13.81 -6.78 9.67
CA THR A 61 14.89 -7.26 10.53
C THR A 61 16.17 -6.56 10.13
N VAL A 62 16.79 -5.86 11.09
CA VAL A 62 18.08 -5.19 10.90
C VAL A 62 19.17 -6.08 11.50
N PHE A 63 20.08 -6.56 10.68
CA PHE A 63 21.17 -7.42 11.14
C PHE A 63 22.30 -6.57 11.72
N ARG A 64 22.89 -7.02 12.83
CA ARG A 64 24.08 -6.36 13.37
C ARG A 64 25.19 -6.38 12.31
N ARG A 65 25.95 -5.28 12.17
CA ARG A 65 27.12 -5.23 11.28
C ARG A 65 27.96 -6.50 11.45
N SER A 66 28.22 -7.20 10.35
CA SER A 66 29.24 -8.24 10.30
C SER A 66 30.55 -7.62 10.79
N GLY A 67 31.10 -8.14 11.90
CA GLY A 67 32.36 -7.66 12.48
C GLY A 67 32.35 -7.30 13.98
N LEU A 68 31.19 -7.12 14.63
CA LEU A 68 31.14 -7.00 16.10
C LEU A 68 31.20 -8.38 16.78
N ARG A 69 32.37 -9.02 16.74
CA ARG A 69 32.66 -10.18 17.59
C ARG A 69 32.77 -9.71 19.04
N ARG A 70 32.04 -10.37 19.95
CA ARG A 70 32.22 -10.21 21.39
C ARG A 70 33.65 -10.64 21.73
N LYS A 71 34.48 -9.74 22.27
CA LYS A 71 35.74 -10.16 22.92
C LYS A 71 35.35 -10.97 24.16
N LEU A 72 35.79 -12.24 24.17
CA LEU A 72 35.86 -13.07 25.38
C LEU A 72 37.00 -12.57 26.26
#